data_AF-A0A4Y9AEP4-F1
#
_entry.id   AF-A0A4Y9AEP4-F1
#
_cell.length_a   1.000
_cell.length_b   1.000
_cell.length_c   1.000
_cell.angle_alpha   90.00
_cell.angle_beta   90.00
_cell.angle_gamma   90.00
#
_symmetry.space_group_name_H-M   'P 1'
#
loop_
_entity.id
_entity.type
_entity.pdbx_description
1 polymer ?
#
loop_
_entity_poly.entity_id
_entity_poly.type
_entity_poly.pdbx_seq_one_letter_code
_entity_poly.pdbx_strand_id
1 'polypeptide(L)'
;MKVDLENHNEALFTLIDNFSQILPLDANLLIPSDRSKVTPNASLDFNFYKRIWLDPFFKTFPYLAIHQAVYEEVVTTPNLSNYIKQKIQQQVLILLKDDDLTCEEHLLRNGVEQKIAASTNYEPEIDNRDDRGEVKSLAHIHVKELIYFCSHDSNALRLVDKAVTLETSLESLITIKLYEIIYYLSKLQMADSKEMRFLYKFHYYLTSHEKKTNPSWNDFRMGMDRLYDYAVKNSRGKPTPLL
;
A
#
# COMPACT_ATOMS: atom_id res chain seq x y z
N MET A 1 8.96 -7.77 7.69
CA MET A 1 7.56 -8.25 7.59
C MET A 1 7.54 -9.73 7.17
N LYS A 2 6.60 -10.53 7.71
CA LYS A 2 6.42 -11.95 7.36
C LYS A 2 5.32 -12.11 6.29
N VAL A 3 5.54 -12.95 5.30
CA VAL A 3 4.55 -13.32 4.29
C VAL A 3 3.59 -14.38 4.87
N ASP A 4 2.28 -14.19 4.70
CA ASP A 4 1.27 -15.18 5.05
C ASP A 4 0.89 -15.98 3.79
N LEU A 5 0.94 -17.30 3.90
CA LEU A 5 0.55 -18.26 2.85
C LEU A 5 -0.49 -19.27 3.36
N GLU A 6 -0.99 -19.09 4.58
CA GLU A 6 -1.96 -19.97 5.22
C GLU A 6 -3.36 -19.39 5.13
N ASN A 7 -3.50 -18.07 5.29
CA ASN A 7 -4.78 -17.38 5.23
C ASN A 7 -4.84 -16.47 4.00
N HIS A 8 -5.94 -16.50 3.27
CA HIS A 8 -6.19 -15.48 2.26
C HIS A 8 -6.64 -14.19 2.92
N ASN A 9 -6.30 -13.08 2.27
CA ASN A 9 -6.74 -11.75 2.61
C ASN A 9 -8.00 -11.43 1.81
N GLU A 10 -9.09 -11.19 2.52
CA GLU A 10 -10.38 -10.84 1.92
C GLU A 10 -10.27 -9.60 1.02
N ALA A 11 -9.42 -8.62 1.36
CA ALA A 11 -9.25 -7.43 0.53
C ALA A 11 -8.63 -7.74 -0.83
N LEU A 12 -7.67 -8.67 -0.91
CA LEU A 12 -7.14 -9.10 -2.20
C LEU A 12 -8.18 -9.92 -2.97
N PHE A 13 -8.95 -10.76 -2.27
CA PHE A 13 -9.99 -11.58 -2.89
C PHE A 13 -11.06 -10.71 -3.56
N THR A 14 -11.59 -9.72 -2.85
CA THR A 14 -12.56 -8.76 -3.41
C THR A 14 -11.94 -7.91 -4.52
N LEU A 15 -10.67 -7.51 -4.38
CA LEU A 15 -9.95 -6.74 -5.41
C LEU A 15 -9.75 -7.55 -6.69
N ILE A 16 -9.54 -8.86 -6.60
CA ILE A 16 -9.47 -9.75 -7.76
C ILE A 16 -10.80 -9.75 -8.52
N ASP A 17 -11.93 -9.76 -7.82
CA ASP A 17 -13.26 -9.75 -8.44
C ASP A 17 -13.66 -8.36 -8.97
N ASN A 18 -13.22 -7.30 -8.29
CA ASN A 18 -13.45 -5.92 -8.67
C ASN A 18 -12.18 -5.06 -8.49
N PHE A 19 -11.38 -4.97 -9.54
CA PHE A 19 -10.13 -4.18 -9.54
C PHE A 19 -10.37 -2.66 -9.55
N SER A 20 -11.63 -2.23 -9.73
CA SER A 20 -12.06 -0.83 -9.75
C SER A 20 -12.42 -0.28 -8.36
N GLN A 21 -12.01 -0.95 -7.29
CA GLN A 21 -12.15 -0.42 -5.94
C GLN A 21 -11.15 0.70 -5.69
N ILE A 22 -11.54 1.69 -4.87
CA ILE A 22 -10.61 2.76 -4.47
C ILE A 22 -9.57 2.17 -3.53
N LEU A 23 -8.30 2.35 -3.85
CA LEU A 23 -7.16 1.87 -3.06
C LEU A 23 -6.37 3.05 -2.50
N PRO A 24 -6.67 3.50 -1.28
CA PRO A 24 -5.81 4.38 -0.52
C PRO A 24 -4.42 3.79 -0.30
N LEU A 25 -3.40 4.60 -0.56
CA LEU A 25 -2.00 4.20 -0.51
C LEU A 25 -1.26 4.95 0.59
N ASP A 26 -0.39 4.21 1.25
CA ASP A 26 0.67 4.74 2.09
C ASP A 26 1.83 5.32 1.25
N ALA A 27 2.60 6.26 1.82
CA ALA A 27 3.76 6.88 1.19
C ALA A 27 4.83 5.85 0.80
N ASN A 28 5.01 4.79 1.60
CA ASN A 28 6.00 3.75 1.38
C ASN A 28 5.77 2.90 0.11
N LEU A 29 4.59 2.98 -0.51
CA LEU A 29 4.32 2.34 -1.80
C LEU A 29 4.67 3.23 -2.99
N LEU A 30 4.91 4.52 -2.76
CA LEU A 30 5.22 5.51 -3.77
C LEU A 30 6.69 5.91 -3.76
N ILE A 31 7.26 6.00 -2.56
CA ILE A 31 8.66 6.39 -2.35
C ILE A 31 9.55 5.15 -2.55
N PRO A 32 10.56 5.21 -3.45
CA PRO A 32 11.52 4.12 -3.61
C PRO A 32 12.17 3.78 -2.27
N SER A 33 12.13 2.49 -1.91
CA SER A 33 12.70 2.03 -0.65
C SER A 33 14.23 2.12 -0.63
N ASP A 34 14.77 2.66 0.45
CA ASP A 34 16.20 2.66 0.75
C ASP A 34 16.50 1.70 1.90
N ARG A 35 17.14 0.58 1.55
CA ARG A 35 17.61 -0.45 2.49
C ARG A 35 19.13 -0.44 2.64
N SER A 36 19.81 0.64 2.26
CA SER A 36 21.28 0.79 2.34
C SER A 36 21.83 0.57 3.77
N LYS A 37 21.05 0.93 4.79
CA LYS A 37 21.35 0.66 6.22
C LYS A 37 21.39 -0.84 6.57
N VAL A 38 20.68 -1.67 5.80
CA VAL A 38 20.55 -3.12 6.02
C VAL A 38 21.52 -3.89 5.13
N THR A 39 21.71 -3.44 3.89
CA THR A 39 22.61 -4.05 2.93
C THR A 39 23.24 -2.95 2.07
N PRO A 40 24.58 -2.86 1.98
CA PRO A 40 25.24 -1.84 1.17
C PRO A 40 24.71 -1.84 -0.28
N ASN A 41 24.48 -0.65 -0.83
CA ASN A 41 23.93 -0.42 -2.18
C ASN A 41 22.51 -0.96 -2.41
N ALA A 42 21.77 -1.32 -1.36
CA ALA A 42 20.36 -1.73 -1.46
C ALA A 42 19.41 -0.52 -1.44
N SER A 43 19.62 0.44 -2.33
CA SER A 43 18.68 1.55 -2.57
C SER A 43 18.13 1.45 -3.99
N LEU A 44 16.85 1.75 -4.16
CA LEU A 44 16.22 1.74 -5.48
C LEU A 44 16.27 3.12 -6.11
N ASP A 45 16.86 3.20 -7.29
CA ASP A 45 16.77 4.39 -8.13
C ASP A 45 15.30 4.65 -8.53
N PHE A 46 14.91 5.92 -8.58
CA PHE A 46 13.54 6.30 -8.90
C PHE A 46 13.12 5.87 -10.31
N ASN A 47 13.95 6.00 -11.34
CA ASN A 47 13.56 5.62 -12.69
C ASN A 47 13.38 4.10 -12.80
N PHE A 48 14.26 3.34 -12.14
CA PHE A 48 14.11 1.90 -12.05
C PHE A 48 12.84 1.51 -11.30
N TYR A 49 12.60 2.07 -10.10
CA TYR A 49 11.41 1.81 -9.29
C TYR A 49 10.13 2.19 -10.02
N LYS A 50 10.11 3.36 -10.66
CA LYS A 50 8.99 3.82 -11.49
C LYS A 50 8.66 2.79 -12.56
N ARG A 51 9.66 2.33 -13.32
CA ARG A 51 9.47 1.40 -14.44
C ARG A 51 8.94 0.04 -14.00
N ILE A 52 9.50 -0.52 -12.91
CA ILE A 52 9.18 -1.90 -12.49
C ILE A 52 7.97 -1.99 -11.55
N TRP A 53 7.64 -0.90 -10.86
CA TRP A 53 6.61 -0.88 -9.82
C TRP A 53 5.51 0.14 -10.13
N LEU A 54 5.82 1.44 -10.11
CA LEU A 54 4.79 2.47 -10.19
C LEU A 54 4.02 2.44 -11.51
N ASP A 55 4.70 2.36 -12.66
CA ASP A 55 4.04 2.35 -13.97
C ASP A 55 3.12 1.12 -14.13
N PRO A 56 3.54 -0.12 -13.83
CA PRO A 56 2.62 -1.27 -13.74
C PRO A 56 1.46 -1.06 -12.77
N PHE A 57 1.74 -0.52 -11.57
CA PHE A 57 0.74 -0.34 -10.53
C PHE A 57 -0.36 0.63 -10.95
N PHE A 58 0.01 1.82 -11.44
CA PHE A 58 -0.90 2.84 -11.96
C PHE A 58 -1.64 2.40 -13.24
N LYS A 59 -1.07 1.51 -14.05
CA LYS A 59 -1.75 0.96 -15.23
C LYS A 59 -2.78 -0.11 -14.87
N THR A 60 -2.56 -0.81 -13.75
CA THR A 60 -3.41 -1.93 -13.32
C THR A 60 -4.64 -1.44 -12.60
N PHE A 61 -4.47 -0.51 -11.66
CA PHE A 61 -5.55 -0.05 -10.79
C PHE A 61 -6.05 1.33 -11.23
N PRO A 62 -7.33 1.45 -11.62
CA PRO A 62 -7.88 2.70 -12.13
C PRO A 62 -8.17 3.73 -11.04
N TYR A 63 -8.30 3.32 -9.77
CA TYR A 63 -8.69 4.20 -8.67
C TYR A 63 -7.73 4.10 -7.49
N LEU A 64 -6.47 4.49 -7.72
CA LEU A 64 -5.52 4.69 -6.64
C LEU A 64 -5.79 6.03 -5.94
N ALA A 65 -5.62 6.10 -4.63
CA ALA A 65 -5.82 7.31 -3.85
C ALA A 65 -4.68 7.56 -2.86
N ILE A 66 -4.39 8.84 -2.57
CA ILE A 66 -3.52 9.26 -1.47
C ILE A 66 -4.15 10.41 -0.70
N HIS A 67 -3.87 10.49 0.59
CA HIS A 67 -4.21 11.67 1.38
C HIS A 67 -3.25 12.83 1.09
N GLN A 68 -3.70 14.06 1.28
CA GLN A 68 -2.87 15.26 1.14
C GLN A 68 -1.60 15.23 2.01
N ALA A 69 -1.63 14.63 3.18
CA ALA A 69 -0.46 14.49 4.05
C ALA A 69 0.62 13.58 3.43
N VAL A 70 0.20 12.48 2.80
CA VAL A 70 1.10 11.61 2.02
C VAL A 70 1.66 12.36 0.82
N TYR A 71 0.82 13.13 0.12
CA TYR A 71 1.27 13.97 -0.99
C TYR A 71 2.35 14.98 -0.56
N GLU A 72 2.21 15.62 0.60
CA GLU A 72 3.19 16.55 1.17
C GLU A 72 4.56 15.89 1.43
N GLU A 73 4.58 14.63 1.84
CA GLU A 73 5.83 13.86 2.00
C GLU A 73 6.46 13.54 0.66
N VAL A 74 5.65 13.07 -0.29
CA VAL A 74 6.07 12.68 -1.64
C VAL A 74 6.67 13.85 -2.41
N VAL A 75 6.13 15.07 -2.27
CA VAL A 75 6.63 16.24 -3.01
C VAL A 75 8.01 16.71 -2.57
N THR A 76 8.55 16.19 -1.46
CA THR A 76 9.91 16.50 -1.00
C THR A 76 10.99 15.93 -1.91
N THR A 77 10.67 14.93 -2.74
CA THR A 77 11.58 14.34 -3.73
C THR A 77 11.24 14.85 -5.14
N PRO A 78 12.10 15.65 -5.81
CA PRO A 78 11.73 16.36 -7.05
C PRO A 78 11.21 15.48 -8.20
N ASN A 79 11.88 14.36 -8.50
CA ASN A 79 11.49 13.48 -9.61
C ASN A 79 10.16 12.76 -9.34
N LEU A 80 9.96 12.31 -8.10
CA LEU A 80 8.72 11.68 -7.65
C LEU A 80 7.58 12.71 -7.60
N SER A 81 7.84 13.92 -7.11
CA SER A 81 6.90 15.04 -7.07
C SER A 81 6.29 15.33 -8.44
N ASN A 82 7.13 15.47 -9.47
CA ASN A 82 6.66 15.72 -10.83
C ASN A 82 5.82 14.57 -11.38
N TYR A 83 6.24 13.33 -11.13
CA TYR A 83 5.50 12.15 -11.57
C TYR A 83 4.13 12.04 -10.90
N ILE A 84 4.05 12.22 -9.59
CA ILE A 84 2.79 12.13 -8.83
C ILE A 84 1.84 13.28 -9.18
N LYS A 85 2.35 14.51 -9.33
CA LYS A 85 1.56 15.64 -9.86
C LYS A 85 0.93 15.33 -11.21
N GLN A 86 1.70 14.73 -12.11
CA GLN A 86 1.18 14.30 -13.42
C GLN A 86 0.08 13.26 -13.28
N LYS A 87 0.22 12.26 -12.38
CA LYS A 87 -0.82 11.24 -12.15
C LYS A 87 -2.11 11.81 -11.59
N ILE A 88 -2.02 12.79 -10.70
CA ILE A 88 -3.18 13.51 -10.16
C ILE A 88 -3.86 14.32 -11.28
N GLN A 89 -3.09 15.06 -12.09
CA GLN A 89 -3.64 15.83 -13.22
C GLN A 89 -4.31 14.96 -14.28
N GLN A 90 -3.78 13.75 -14.51
CA GLN A 90 -4.36 12.74 -15.39
C GLN A 90 -5.58 12.03 -14.79
N GLN A 91 -5.96 12.35 -13.54
CA GLN A 91 -7.04 11.69 -12.79
C GLN A 91 -6.83 10.17 -12.61
N VAL A 92 -5.58 9.71 -12.69
CA VAL A 92 -5.19 8.31 -12.42
C VAL A 92 -4.88 8.10 -10.93
N LEU A 93 -4.63 9.20 -10.20
CA LEU A 93 -4.43 9.21 -8.75
C LEU A 93 -5.38 10.23 -8.12
N ILE A 94 -6.23 9.75 -7.23
CA ILE A 94 -7.16 10.57 -6.46
C ILE A 94 -6.40 11.20 -5.28
N LEU A 95 -6.54 12.51 -5.12
CA LEU A 95 -6.03 13.24 -3.96
C LEU A 95 -7.17 13.46 -2.97
N LEU A 96 -7.14 12.74 -1.86
CA LEU A 96 -8.07 12.88 -0.76
C LEU A 96 -7.67 14.09 0.10
N LYS A 97 -8.60 15.03 0.29
CA LYS A 97 -8.35 16.25 1.06
C LYS A 97 -9.32 16.35 2.21
N ASP A 98 -8.83 16.84 3.34
CA ASP A 98 -9.71 17.05 4.48
C ASP A 98 -10.71 18.17 4.21
N ASP A 99 -10.37 19.14 3.37
CA ASP A 99 -11.30 20.21 2.94
C ASP A 99 -12.54 19.69 2.20
N ASP A 100 -12.52 18.44 1.71
CA ASP A 100 -13.66 17.78 1.07
C ASP A 100 -14.61 17.10 2.10
N LEU A 101 -14.28 17.17 3.40
CA LEU A 101 -15.11 16.62 4.48
C LEU A 101 -16.18 17.63 4.92
N THR A 102 -17.36 17.10 5.25
CA THR A 102 -18.40 17.84 5.97
C THR A 102 -17.95 18.16 7.40
N CYS A 103 -18.65 19.08 8.08
CA CYS A 103 -18.36 19.40 9.48
C CYS A 103 -18.44 18.17 10.40
N GLU A 104 -19.40 17.27 10.17
CA GLU A 104 -19.57 16.04 10.94
C GLU A 104 -18.41 15.06 10.67
N GLU A 105 -18.06 14.88 9.39
CA GLU A 105 -16.91 14.06 8.99
C GLU A 105 -15.60 14.60 9.58
N HIS A 106 -15.39 15.91 9.62
CA HIS A 106 -14.23 16.52 10.27
C HIS A 106 -14.14 16.19 11.76
N LEU A 107 -15.27 16.30 12.49
CA LEU A 107 -15.31 15.97 13.91
C LEU A 107 -14.97 14.50 14.15
N LEU A 108 -15.54 13.60 13.34
CA LEU A 108 -15.23 12.18 13.42
C LEU A 108 -13.76 11.91 13.08
N ARG A 109 -13.24 12.52 12.01
CA ARG A 109 -11.85 12.36 11.56
C ARG A 109 -10.88 12.78 12.65
N ASN A 110 -11.09 13.94 13.28
CA ASN A 110 -10.25 14.42 14.38
C ASN A 110 -10.26 13.46 15.57
N GLY A 111 -11.43 12.90 15.91
CA GLY A 111 -11.55 11.91 17.00
C GLY A 111 -10.80 10.61 16.68
N VAL A 112 -10.90 10.12 15.45
CA VAL A 112 -10.16 8.92 14.99
C VAL A 112 -8.66 9.18 14.94
N GLU A 113 -8.24 10.34 14.41
CA GLU A 113 -6.84 10.78 14.38
C GLU A 113 -6.21 10.78 15.77
N GLN A 114 -6.90 11.32 16.78
CA GLN A 114 -6.41 11.30 18.17
C GLN A 114 -6.21 9.87 18.71
N LYS A 115 -7.15 8.95 18.42
CA LYS A 115 -7.05 7.56 18.85
C LYS A 115 -5.89 6.83 18.19
N ILE A 116 -5.70 7.03 16.88
CA ILE A 116 -4.58 6.43 16.15
C ILE A 116 -3.26 7.02 16.67
N ALA A 117 -3.18 8.34 16.79
CA ALA A 117 -1.99 9.06 17.21
C ALA A 117 -1.42 8.55 18.55
N ALA A 118 -2.29 8.20 19.50
CA ALA A 118 -1.91 7.63 20.80
C ALA A 118 -1.06 6.34 20.71
N SER A 119 -1.07 5.67 19.57
CA SER A 119 -0.29 4.46 19.29
C SER A 119 0.87 4.67 18.30
N THR A 120 1.23 5.93 18.00
CA THR A 120 2.26 6.34 17.02
C THR A 120 3.20 7.40 17.60
N ASN A 121 4.16 7.89 16.81
CA ASN A 121 4.99 9.05 17.17
C ASN A 121 4.42 10.37 16.66
N TYR A 122 3.23 10.36 16.05
CA TYR A 122 2.54 11.57 15.61
C TYR A 122 1.80 12.24 16.78
N GLU A 123 1.98 13.55 16.92
CA GLU A 123 1.34 14.42 17.90
C GLU A 123 0.44 15.43 17.16
N PRO A 124 -0.89 15.24 17.16
CA PRO A 124 -1.82 16.09 16.42
C PRO A 124 -1.78 17.57 16.80
N GLU A 125 -1.47 17.87 18.07
CA GLU A 125 -1.44 19.24 18.61
C GLU A 125 -0.30 20.09 18.04
N ILE A 126 0.81 19.46 17.64
CA ILE A 126 1.99 20.15 17.08
C ILE A 126 2.23 19.82 15.60
N ASP A 127 1.43 18.90 15.03
CA ASP A 127 1.50 18.41 13.64
C ASP A 127 2.93 18.05 13.19
N ASN A 128 3.63 17.26 14.01
CA ASN A 128 4.98 16.78 13.67
C ASN A 128 4.93 15.84 12.46
N ARG A 129 6.07 15.67 11.77
CA ARG A 129 6.11 14.95 10.49
C ARG A 129 6.04 13.43 10.64
N ASP A 130 6.48 12.88 11.77
CA ASP A 130 6.61 11.44 11.96
C ASP A 130 5.23 10.77 12.01
N ASP A 131 5.05 9.69 11.26
CA ASP A 131 3.80 8.92 11.11
C ASP A 131 2.57 9.75 10.63
N ARG A 132 2.75 11.02 10.25
CA ARG A 132 1.67 11.95 9.92
C ARG A 132 0.88 11.52 8.70
N GLY A 133 1.57 11.10 7.64
CA GLY A 133 0.95 10.60 6.42
C GLY A 133 0.06 9.39 6.69
N GLU A 134 0.55 8.45 7.50
CA GLU A 134 -0.15 7.23 7.89
C GLU A 134 -1.38 7.54 8.74
N VAL A 135 -1.21 8.34 9.82
CA VAL A 135 -2.31 8.66 10.74
C VAL A 135 -3.43 9.42 10.03
N LYS A 136 -3.09 10.48 9.28
CA LYS A 136 -4.11 11.29 8.59
C LYS A 136 -4.79 10.49 7.47
N SER A 137 -4.06 9.63 6.77
CA SER A 137 -4.65 8.74 5.76
C SER A 137 -5.65 7.78 6.38
N LEU A 138 -5.26 7.05 7.43
CA LEU A 138 -6.13 6.08 8.12
C LEU A 138 -7.39 6.73 8.71
N ALA A 139 -7.25 7.91 9.32
CA ALA A 139 -8.39 8.65 9.85
C ALA A 139 -9.34 9.11 8.75
N HIS A 140 -8.81 9.65 7.65
CA HIS A 140 -9.62 10.12 6.53
C HIS A 140 -10.40 8.98 5.86
N ILE A 141 -9.71 7.87 5.54
CA ILE A 141 -10.34 6.74 4.83
C ILE A 141 -11.42 6.07 5.66
N HIS A 142 -11.24 6.01 6.99
CA HIS A 142 -12.27 5.50 7.91
C HIS A 142 -13.56 6.32 7.80
N VAL A 143 -13.45 7.65 7.82
CA VAL A 143 -14.61 8.56 7.77
C VAL A 143 -15.30 8.54 6.41
N LYS A 144 -14.56 8.38 5.32
CA LYS A 144 -15.12 8.21 3.97
C LYS A 144 -15.63 6.79 3.70
N GLU A 145 -15.62 5.91 4.71
CA GLU A 145 -16.02 4.49 4.61
C GLU A 145 -15.26 3.72 3.52
N LEU A 146 -14.02 4.13 3.24
CA LEU A 146 -13.12 3.42 2.34
C LEU A 146 -12.46 2.28 3.12
N ILE A 147 -12.75 1.04 2.70
CA ILE A 147 -12.44 -0.16 3.50
C ILE A 147 -11.04 -0.74 3.29
N TYR A 148 -10.25 -0.23 2.34
CA TYR A 148 -8.90 -0.74 2.06
C TYR A 148 -7.82 0.27 2.38
N PHE A 149 -6.67 -0.26 2.78
CA PHE A 149 -5.44 0.52 2.90
C PHE A 149 -4.22 -0.30 2.46
N CYS A 150 -3.48 0.20 1.47
CA CYS A 150 -2.30 -0.47 0.94
C CYS A 150 -1.04 0.07 1.62
N SER A 151 -0.25 -0.80 2.25
CA SER A 151 0.99 -0.40 2.93
C SER A 151 2.05 -1.51 2.93
N HIS A 152 3.32 -1.10 3.04
CA HIS A 152 4.45 -1.97 3.35
C HIS A 152 5.02 -1.73 4.77
N ASP A 153 4.51 -0.76 5.52
CA ASP A 153 5.02 -0.41 6.84
C ASP A 153 4.37 -1.24 7.95
N SER A 154 5.20 -1.83 8.82
CA SER A 154 4.69 -2.71 9.88
C SER A 154 3.94 -1.97 10.99
N ASN A 155 4.23 -0.70 11.23
CA ASN A 155 3.51 0.09 12.22
C ASN A 155 2.12 0.46 11.68
N ALA A 156 2.03 0.93 10.44
CA ALA A 156 0.76 1.22 9.78
C ALA A 156 -0.15 -0.01 9.73
N LEU A 157 0.39 -1.16 9.33
CA LEU A 157 -0.35 -2.43 9.32
C LEU A 157 -0.81 -2.85 10.73
N ARG A 158 0.04 -2.64 11.75
CA ARG A 158 -0.31 -2.95 13.15
C ARG A 158 -1.49 -2.12 13.65
N LEU A 159 -1.61 -0.84 13.25
CA LEU A 159 -2.71 0.04 13.68
C LEU A 159 -4.08 -0.49 13.25
N VAL A 160 -4.13 -1.17 12.10
CA VAL A 160 -5.35 -1.81 11.57
C VAL A 160 -5.50 -3.23 12.13
N ASP A 161 -4.47 -4.08 11.99
CA ASP A 161 -4.51 -5.49 12.39
C ASP A 161 -4.80 -5.68 13.90
N LYS A 162 -4.45 -4.68 14.73
CA LYS A 162 -4.70 -4.68 16.18
C LYS A 162 -5.66 -3.58 16.62
N ALA A 163 -6.55 -3.12 15.74
CA ALA A 163 -7.43 -1.98 15.99
C ALA A 163 -8.19 -2.08 17.32
N VAL A 164 -8.78 -3.24 17.63
CA VAL A 164 -9.50 -3.47 18.89
C VAL A 164 -8.60 -3.32 20.12
N THR A 165 -7.38 -3.87 20.07
CA THR A 165 -6.45 -3.84 21.21
C THR A 165 -5.82 -2.45 21.41
N LEU A 166 -5.66 -1.70 20.32
CA LEU A 166 -5.08 -0.35 20.32
C LEU A 166 -6.14 0.74 20.39
N GLU A 167 -7.43 0.38 20.38
CA GLU A 167 -8.58 1.27 20.38
C GLU A 167 -8.57 2.31 19.23
N THR A 168 -7.99 1.97 18.07
CA THR A 168 -7.81 2.90 16.95
C THR A 168 -9.08 3.19 16.17
N SER A 169 -10.16 2.43 16.40
CA SER A 169 -11.43 2.50 15.64
C SER A 169 -11.31 2.12 14.16
N LEU A 170 -10.29 1.34 13.80
CA LEU A 170 -10.01 0.92 12.41
C LEU A 170 -10.45 -0.51 12.09
N GLU A 171 -11.36 -1.10 12.88
CA GLU A 171 -11.77 -2.50 12.76
C GLU A 171 -12.46 -2.83 11.43
N SER A 172 -13.03 -1.83 10.77
CA SER A 172 -13.67 -1.96 9.46
C SER A 172 -12.69 -1.95 8.29
N LEU A 173 -11.44 -1.54 8.53
CA LEU A 173 -10.43 -1.47 7.48
C LEU A 173 -9.72 -2.80 7.31
N ILE A 174 -9.38 -3.12 6.06
CA ILE A 174 -8.60 -4.28 5.70
C ILE A 174 -7.36 -3.81 4.96
N THR A 175 -6.18 -4.27 5.41
CA THR A 175 -4.92 -3.88 4.80
C THR A 175 -4.58 -4.78 3.61
N ILE A 176 -4.01 -4.20 2.56
CA ILE A 176 -3.41 -4.95 1.45
C ILE A 176 -1.89 -4.76 1.51
N LYS A 177 -1.17 -5.86 1.66
CA LYS A 177 0.28 -5.86 1.84
C LYS A 177 0.96 -5.82 0.48
N LEU A 178 2.13 -5.17 0.41
CA LEU A 178 2.90 -5.05 -0.83
C LEU A 178 3.15 -6.40 -1.55
N TYR A 179 3.42 -7.50 -0.83
CA TYR A 179 3.64 -8.79 -1.49
C TYR A 179 2.39 -9.32 -2.21
N GLU A 180 1.19 -8.99 -1.73
CA GLU A 180 -0.09 -9.39 -2.32
C GLU A 180 -0.28 -8.71 -3.66
N ILE A 181 0.04 -7.42 -3.73
CA ILE A 181 0.04 -6.65 -4.98
C ILE A 181 1.11 -7.18 -5.94
N ILE A 182 2.33 -7.48 -5.45
CA ILE A 182 3.39 -8.09 -6.28
C ILE A 182 2.91 -9.41 -6.90
N TYR A 183 2.26 -10.28 -6.11
CA TYR A 183 1.69 -11.52 -6.62
C TYR A 183 0.62 -11.23 -7.68
N TYR A 184 -0.33 -10.34 -7.38
CA TYR A 184 -1.43 -10.00 -8.29
C TYR A 184 -0.91 -9.49 -9.65
N LEU A 185 0.01 -8.51 -9.63
CA LEU A 185 0.64 -7.98 -10.85
C LEU A 185 1.38 -9.07 -11.63
N SER A 186 2.14 -9.92 -10.94
CA SER A 186 2.85 -11.03 -11.58
C SER A 186 1.90 -12.07 -12.16
N LYS A 187 0.79 -12.37 -11.48
CA LYS A 187 -0.17 -13.42 -11.89
C LYS A 187 -0.96 -13.00 -13.12
N LEU A 188 -1.31 -11.72 -13.20
CA LEU A 188 -2.05 -11.13 -14.32
C LEU A 188 -1.16 -10.65 -15.46
N GLN A 189 0.16 -10.82 -15.36
CA GLN A 189 1.13 -10.36 -16.36
C GLN A 189 1.02 -8.84 -16.61
N MET A 190 0.79 -8.09 -15.53
CA MET A 190 0.79 -6.63 -15.53
C MET A 190 2.20 -6.05 -15.33
N ALA A 191 3.18 -6.91 -15.02
CA ALA A 191 4.58 -6.55 -14.91
C ALA A 191 5.47 -7.75 -15.29
N ASP A 192 6.72 -7.49 -15.65
CA ASP A 192 7.68 -8.55 -15.93
C ASP A 192 7.92 -9.43 -14.69
N SER A 193 7.85 -10.75 -14.87
CA SER A 193 7.94 -11.70 -13.76
C SER A 193 9.33 -11.70 -13.09
N LYS A 194 10.41 -11.39 -13.81
CA LYS A 194 11.75 -11.26 -13.22
C LYS A 194 11.83 -10.00 -12.37
N GLU A 195 11.16 -8.92 -12.76
CA GLU A 195 11.08 -7.67 -12.01
C GLU A 195 10.23 -7.81 -10.74
N MET A 196 9.08 -8.48 -10.82
CA MET A 196 8.27 -8.81 -9.65
C MET A 196 9.03 -9.73 -8.68
N ARG A 197 9.78 -10.70 -9.21
CA ARG A 197 10.69 -11.52 -8.42
C ARG A 197 11.77 -10.68 -7.74
N PHE A 198 12.33 -9.69 -8.43
CA PHE A 198 13.30 -8.78 -7.86
C PHE A 198 12.70 -7.98 -6.70
N LEU A 199 11.54 -7.34 -6.91
CA LEU A 199 10.86 -6.56 -5.85
C LEU A 199 10.53 -7.42 -4.64
N TYR A 200 9.96 -8.61 -4.86
CA TYR A 200 9.68 -9.53 -3.77
C TYR A 200 10.94 -9.84 -2.96
N LYS A 201 12.05 -10.20 -3.65
CA LYS A 201 13.30 -10.50 -2.96
C LYS A 201 13.86 -9.29 -2.23
N PHE A 202 13.79 -8.12 -2.85
CA PHE A 202 14.28 -6.88 -2.27
C PHE A 202 13.54 -6.53 -0.98
N HIS A 203 12.23 -6.75 -0.90
CA HIS A 203 11.44 -6.40 0.28
C HIS A 203 11.31 -7.52 1.32
N TYR A 204 11.37 -8.80 0.92
CA TYR A 204 11.00 -9.92 1.79
C TYR A 204 12.04 -11.04 1.87
N TYR A 205 13.11 -11.01 1.08
CA TYR A 205 14.05 -12.15 0.97
C TYR A 205 15.51 -11.70 0.75
N LEU A 206 15.89 -10.54 1.29
CA LEU A 206 17.21 -9.95 1.07
C LEU A 206 18.21 -10.46 2.11
N THR A 207 17.85 -10.35 3.39
CA THR A 207 18.72 -10.67 4.53
C THR A 207 18.66 -12.15 4.93
N SER A 208 19.65 -12.62 5.69
CA SER A 208 19.64 -13.99 6.21
C SER A 208 18.47 -14.28 7.14
N HIS A 209 17.98 -13.28 7.89
CA HIS A 209 16.80 -13.44 8.73
C HIS A 209 15.54 -13.60 7.88
N GLU A 210 15.34 -12.71 6.91
CA GLU A 210 14.22 -12.78 5.97
C GLU A 210 14.19 -14.10 5.18
N LYS A 211 15.35 -14.59 4.75
CA LYS A 211 15.45 -15.88 4.04
C LYS A 211 15.05 -17.09 4.91
N LYS A 212 15.15 -16.96 6.23
CA LYS A 212 14.72 -18.00 7.19
C LYS A 212 13.24 -17.90 7.52
N THR A 213 12.65 -16.70 7.45
CA THR A 213 11.27 -16.45 7.89
C THR A 213 10.25 -16.39 6.76
N ASN A 214 10.68 -15.98 5.57
CA ASN A 214 9.84 -15.83 4.38
C ASN A 214 10.13 -16.92 3.34
N PRO A 215 9.12 -17.27 2.51
CA PRO A 215 9.27 -18.28 1.48
C PRO A 215 10.19 -17.80 0.34
N SER A 216 10.80 -18.76 -0.36
CA SER A 216 11.49 -18.44 -1.62
C SER A 216 10.48 -17.93 -2.66
N TRP A 217 10.93 -17.28 -3.74
CA TRP A 217 10.01 -16.78 -4.78
C TRP A 217 9.10 -17.87 -5.38
N ASN A 218 9.60 -19.09 -5.55
CA ASN A 218 8.80 -20.17 -6.12
C ASN A 218 7.77 -20.67 -5.11
N ASP A 219 8.17 -20.87 -3.86
CA ASP A 219 7.25 -21.28 -2.79
C ASP A 219 6.20 -20.21 -2.50
N PHE A 220 6.61 -18.94 -2.57
CA PHE A 220 5.72 -17.78 -2.49
C PHE A 220 4.63 -17.84 -3.57
N ARG A 221 5.00 -17.95 -4.84
CA ARG A 221 4.03 -18.04 -5.94
C ARG A 221 3.12 -19.25 -5.80
N MET A 222 3.66 -20.42 -5.49
CA MET A 222 2.88 -21.64 -5.30
C MET A 222 1.90 -21.50 -4.12
N GLY A 223 2.33 -20.89 -3.01
CA GLY A 223 1.49 -20.62 -1.86
C GLY A 223 0.35 -19.67 -2.20
N MET A 224 0.65 -18.54 -2.84
CA MET A 224 -0.35 -17.56 -3.26
C MET A 224 -1.31 -18.13 -4.33
N ASP A 225 -0.83 -18.97 -5.24
CA ASP A 225 -1.67 -19.68 -6.21
C ASP A 225 -2.70 -20.57 -5.49
N ARG A 226 -2.32 -21.28 -4.42
CA ARG A 226 -3.28 -22.07 -3.63
C ARG A 226 -4.38 -21.22 -3.00
N LEU A 227 -4.08 -19.98 -2.61
CA LEU A 227 -5.03 -19.07 -2.00
C LEU A 227 -5.94 -18.38 -3.03
N TYR A 228 -5.39 -17.98 -4.19
CA TYR A 228 -6.06 -17.02 -5.07
C TYR A 228 -6.26 -17.48 -6.52
N ASP A 229 -5.66 -18.58 -6.98
CA ASP A 229 -5.74 -18.98 -8.39
C ASP A 229 -7.17 -19.25 -8.86
N TYR A 230 -8.01 -19.81 -7.98
CA TYR A 230 -9.44 -19.97 -8.26
C TYR A 230 -10.13 -18.63 -8.50
N ALA A 231 -9.96 -17.65 -7.60
CA ALA A 231 -10.54 -16.31 -7.74
C ALA A 231 -10.03 -15.63 -9.01
N VAL A 232 -8.72 -15.67 -9.25
CA VAL A 232 -8.11 -15.05 -10.43
C VAL A 232 -8.64 -15.68 -11.72
N LYS A 233 -8.80 -17.00 -11.79
CA LYS A 233 -9.35 -17.65 -12.99
C LYS A 233 -10.80 -17.25 -13.27
N ASN A 234 -11.62 -17.16 -12.22
CA ASN A 234 -13.05 -16.92 -12.32
C ASN A 234 -13.46 -15.43 -12.27
N SER A 235 -12.52 -14.53 -11.99
CA SER A 235 -12.79 -13.09 -11.96
C SER A 235 -13.38 -12.61 -13.29
N ARG A 236 -14.46 -11.81 -13.17
CA ARG A 236 -15.24 -11.27 -14.29
C ARG A 236 -14.71 -9.93 -14.81
N GLY A 237 -13.81 -9.29 -14.05
CA GLY A 237 -13.19 -8.02 -14.41
C GLY A 237 -11.69 -8.11 -14.18
N LYS A 238 -10.92 -8.14 -15.27
CA LYS A 238 -9.45 -8.20 -15.20
C LYS A 238 -8.85 -6.99 -15.92
N PRO A 239 -7.77 -6.40 -15.40
CA PRO A 239 -6.96 -5.46 -16.14
C PRO A 239 -6.38 -6.13 -17.40
N THR A 240 -6.16 -5.35 -18.45
CA THR A 240 -5.56 -5.82 -19.71
C THR A 240 -4.04 -6.03 -19.52
N PRO A 241 -3.50 -7.24 -19.76
CA PRO A 241 -2.07 -7.51 -19.62
C PRO A 241 -1.18 -6.55 -20.41
N LEU A 242 0.01 -6.25 -19.88
CA LEU A 242 1.05 -5.52 -20.60
C LEU A 242 1.77 -6.50 -21.53
N LEU A 243 1.26 -6.66 -22.76
CA LEU A 243 1.88 -7.48 -23.82
C LEU A 243 3.34 -7.08 -24.08
#